data_AF-A0A937M613-F1
#
_entry.id   AF-A0A937M613-F1
#
_cell.length_a   1.000
_cell.length_b   1.000
_cell.length_c   1.000
_cell.angle_alpha   90.00
_cell.angle_beta   90.00
_cell.angle_gamma   90.00
#
_symmetry.space_group_name_H-M   'P 1'
#
loop_
_entity.id
_entity.type
_entity.pdbx_description
1 polymer ?
#
loop_
_entity_poly.entity_id
_entity_poly.type
_entity_poly.pdbx_seq_one_letter_code
_entity_poly.pdbx_strand_id
1 'polypeptide(L)'
;MMKDTEWDLSEVDRERVISTMAYFAGPIDLIPDHLPGIGFLDDAMFVEIIIRELRSEISAYGEFCRFREAEDERLVAEGKDPSENRDQWLGVKRDELHSKIAETRSSVNEEFLFHIL
;
A
#
# COMPACT_ATOMS: atom_id res chain seq x y z
N MET A 1 5.37 -3.20 -3.58
CA MET A 1 5.76 -2.55 -2.31
C MET A 1 6.61 -3.43 -1.40
N MET A 2 6.14 -4.56 -0.84
CA MET A 2 6.90 -5.29 0.22
C MET A 2 8.26 -5.86 -0.20
N LYS A 3 8.43 -6.18 -1.49
CA LYS A 3 9.68 -6.70 -2.07
C LYS A 3 10.53 -5.62 -2.74
N ASP A 4 10.02 -4.40 -2.81
CA ASP A 4 10.70 -3.29 -3.48
C ASP A 4 11.64 -2.63 -2.48
N THR A 5 12.94 -2.90 -2.59
CA THR A 5 13.95 -2.41 -1.65
C THR A 5 14.15 -0.91 -1.75
N GLU A 6 13.82 -0.29 -2.89
CA GLU A 6 13.97 1.16 -3.08
C GLU A 6 12.86 1.96 -2.41
N TRP A 7 11.69 1.33 -2.25
CA TRP A 7 10.58 1.86 -1.48
C TRP A 7 10.82 1.79 0.03
N ASP A 8 11.69 0.89 0.49
CA ASP A 8 12.22 0.82 1.86
C ASP A 8 11.14 0.98 2.96
N LEU A 9 10.15 0.08 2.94
CA LEU A 9 9.12 0.06 3.98
C LEU A 9 9.75 -0.14 5.35
N SER A 10 9.35 0.66 6.33
CA SER A 10 9.68 0.42 7.73
C SER A 10 9.11 -0.92 8.19
N GLU A 11 9.77 -1.57 9.16
CA GLU A 11 9.29 -2.84 9.71
C GLU A 11 7.88 -2.72 10.32
N VAL A 12 7.57 -1.58 10.95
CA VAL A 12 6.24 -1.27 11.50
C VAL A 12 5.18 -1.24 10.39
N ASP A 13 5.48 -0.59 9.27
CA ASP A 13 4.54 -0.52 8.15
C ASP A 13 4.42 -1.87 7.44
N ARG A 14 5.50 -2.65 7.40
CA ARG A 14 5.52 -4.01 6.82
C ARG A 14 4.63 -4.94 7.63
N GLU A 15 4.78 -4.95 8.95
CA GLU A 15 3.94 -5.73 9.87
C GLU A 15 2.47 -5.34 9.73
N ARG A 16 2.17 -4.05 9.53
CA ARG A 16 0.80 -3.58 9.29
C ARG A 16 0.23 -4.16 8.00
N VAL A 17 0.93 -4.04 6.88
CA VAL A 17 0.47 -4.61 5.60
C VAL A 17 0.26 -6.12 5.73
N ILE A 18 1.18 -6.82 6.39
CA ILE A 18 1.05 -8.26 6.68
C ILE A 18 -0.18 -8.55 7.54
N SER A 19 -0.42 -7.77 8.60
CA SER A 19 -1.56 -7.96 9.51
C SER A 19 -2.88 -7.78 8.78
N THR A 20 -3.01 -6.74 7.95
CA THR A 20 -4.19 -6.51 7.10
C THR A 20 -4.39 -7.66 6.10
N MET A 21 -3.30 -8.19 5.53
CA MET A 21 -3.37 -9.35 4.63
C MET A 21 -3.61 -10.68 5.35
N ALA A 22 -3.19 -10.83 6.60
CA ALA A 22 -3.42 -12.06 7.37
C ALA A 22 -4.92 -12.24 7.65
N TYR A 23 -5.65 -11.15 7.83
CA TYR A 23 -7.10 -11.16 7.94
C TYR A 23 -7.79 -11.73 6.68
N PHE A 24 -7.20 -11.52 5.49
CA PHE A 24 -7.67 -12.14 4.25
C PHE A 24 -7.42 -13.65 4.18
N ALA A 25 -6.41 -14.17 4.88
CA ALA A 25 -6.04 -15.59 4.79
C ALA A 25 -6.92 -16.51 5.63
N GLY A 26 -7.76 -15.96 6.50
CA GLY A 26 -8.72 -16.70 7.31
C GLY A 26 -9.94 -15.85 7.60
N PRO A 27 -10.73 -15.46 6.58
CA PRO A 27 -12.00 -14.83 6.84
C PRO A 27 -12.84 -15.83 7.63
N ILE A 28 -13.36 -15.38 8.77
CA ILE A 28 -14.55 -16.03 9.31
C ILE A 28 -15.57 -15.92 8.19
N ASP A 29 -16.03 -17.05 7.66
CA ASP A 29 -17.05 -17.15 6.61
C ASP A 29 -18.30 -16.38 7.10
N LEU A 30 -18.35 -15.09 6.79
CA LEU A 30 -19.29 -14.12 7.35
C LEU A 30 -20.66 -14.38 6.72
N ILE A 31 -20.66 -14.95 5.51
CA ILE A 31 -21.82 -15.46 4.79
C ILE A 31 -21.54 -16.91 4.40
N PRO A 32 -22.28 -17.90 4.92
CA PRO A 32 -22.04 -19.29 4.59
C PRO A 32 -22.18 -19.58 3.09
N ASP A 33 -21.18 -20.26 2.52
CA ASP A 33 -21.09 -20.64 1.09
C ASP A 33 -22.36 -21.28 0.49
N HIS A 34 -23.16 -21.94 1.33
CA HIS A 34 -24.35 -22.68 0.91
C HIS A 34 -25.58 -21.80 0.64
N LEU A 35 -25.50 -20.47 0.85
CA LEU A 35 -26.59 -19.55 0.54
C LEU A 35 -26.65 -19.21 -0.97
N PRO A 36 -27.73 -19.59 -1.69
CA PRO A 36 -27.85 -19.33 -3.12
C PRO A 36 -27.82 -17.83 -3.44
N GLY A 37 -26.90 -17.43 -4.32
CA GLY A 37 -26.81 -16.06 -4.85
C GLY A 37 -26.01 -15.07 -4.00
N ILE A 38 -25.59 -15.42 -2.78
CA ILE A 38 -24.81 -14.53 -1.91
C ILE A 38 -23.58 -15.16 -1.23
N GLY A 39 -23.35 -16.48 -1.35
CA GLY A 39 -22.19 -17.14 -0.71
C GLY A 39 -20.82 -16.54 -1.11
N PHE A 40 -20.65 -16.08 -2.35
CA PHE A 40 -19.41 -15.44 -2.81
C PHE A 40 -19.33 -13.91 -2.56
N LEU A 41 -20.34 -13.32 -1.90
CA LEU A 41 -20.37 -11.88 -1.64
C LEU A 41 -19.29 -11.46 -0.62
N ASP A 42 -18.89 -12.39 0.24
CA ASP A 42 -17.97 -12.16 1.35
C ASP A 42 -16.54 -11.82 0.86
N ASP A 43 -16.04 -12.54 -0.16
CA ASP A 43 -14.71 -12.29 -0.75
C ASP A 43 -14.58 -10.89 -1.36
N ALA A 44 -15.60 -10.43 -2.08
CA ALA A 44 -15.59 -9.12 -2.73
C ALA A 44 -15.66 -7.98 -1.69
N MET A 45 -16.38 -8.19 -0.59
CA MET A 45 -16.46 -7.24 0.51
C MET A 45 -15.12 -7.13 1.24
N PHE A 46 -14.49 -8.25 1.60
CA PHE A 46 -13.18 -8.24 2.27
C PHE A 46 -12.09 -7.57 1.44
N VAL A 47 -12.06 -7.82 0.12
CA VAL A 47 -11.14 -7.14 -0.79
C VAL A 47 -11.36 -5.62 -0.79
N GLU A 48 -12.60 -5.16 -0.86
CA GLU A 48 -12.92 -3.72 -0.81
C GLU A 48 -12.51 -3.08 0.52
N ILE A 49 -12.70 -3.77 1.64
CA ILE A 49 -12.26 -3.32 2.97
C ILE A 49 -10.74 -3.15 3.00
N ILE A 50 -9.98 -4.15 2.54
CA ILE A 50 -8.52 -4.11 2.53
C ILE A 50 -8.00 -3.00 1.61
N ILE A 51 -8.60 -2.82 0.43
CA ILE A 51 -8.23 -1.74 -0.49
C ILE A 51 -8.50 -0.37 0.13
N ARG A 52 -9.59 -0.21 0.89
CA ARG A 52 -9.88 1.03 1.62
C ARG A 52 -8.86 1.28 2.74
N GLU A 53 -8.54 0.26 3.51
CA GLU A 53 -7.59 0.33 4.62
C GLU A 53 -6.17 0.68 4.13
N LEU A 54 -5.71 0.02 3.05
CA LEU A 54 -4.39 0.23 2.45
C LEU A 54 -4.38 1.29 1.35
N ARG A 55 -5.44 2.09 1.21
CA ARG A 55 -5.58 3.04 0.10
C ARG A 55 -4.42 4.01 0.02
N SER A 56 -3.98 4.52 1.17
CA SER A 56 -2.91 5.51 1.25
C SER A 56 -1.58 4.92 0.82
N GLU A 57 -1.28 3.69 1.26
CA GLU A 57 -0.07 2.92 0.98
C GLU A 57 -0.01 2.52 -0.50
N ILE A 58 -1.13 2.01 -1.05
CA ILE A 58 -1.24 1.65 -2.46
C ILE A 58 -1.07 2.88 -3.35
N SER A 59 -1.74 3.99 -3.01
CA SER A 59 -1.65 5.24 -3.78
C SER A 59 -0.25 5.82 -3.78
N ALA A 60 0.38 5.89 -2.59
CA ALA A 60 1.74 6.40 -2.43
C ALA A 60 2.77 5.53 -3.16
N TYR A 61 2.69 4.20 -3.02
CA TYR A 61 3.58 3.30 -3.76
C TYR A 61 3.42 3.43 -5.28
N GLY A 62 2.18 3.58 -5.76
CA GLY A 62 1.93 3.85 -7.18
C GLY A 62 2.51 5.18 -7.64
N GLU A 63 2.45 6.22 -6.82
CA GLU A 63 3.07 7.52 -7.09
C GLU A 63 4.60 7.42 -7.14
N PHE A 64 5.20 6.68 -6.20
CA PHE A 64 6.62 6.39 -6.18
C PHE A 64 7.09 5.69 -7.46
N CYS A 65 6.37 4.65 -7.92
CA CYS A 65 6.73 3.93 -9.14
C CYS A 65 6.67 4.84 -10.38
N ARG A 66 5.60 5.64 -10.51
CA ARG A 66 5.47 6.58 -11.63
C ARG A 66 6.56 7.65 -11.63
N PHE A 67 6.90 8.17 -10.44
CA PHE A 67 7.98 9.14 -10.31
C PHE A 67 9.33 8.53 -10.70
N ARG A 68 9.60 7.31 -10.23
CA ARG A 68 10.81 6.55 -10.56
C ARG A 68 10.98 6.36 -12.07
N GLU A 69 9.94 5.88 -12.73
CA GLU A 69 9.95 5.68 -14.19
C GLU A 69 10.12 6.99 -14.95
N ALA A 70 9.39 8.05 -14.57
CA ALA A 70 9.46 9.34 -15.23
C ALA A 70 10.83 10.03 -15.08
N GLU A 71 11.44 9.93 -13.90
CA GLU A 71 12.75 10.52 -13.64
C GLU A 71 13.87 9.74 -14.33
N ASP A 72 13.78 8.40 -14.37
CA ASP A 72 14.69 7.56 -15.15
C ASP A 72 14.63 7.94 -16.64
N GLU A 73 13.42 8.07 -17.22
CA GLU A 73 13.24 8.51 -18.60
C GLU A 73 13.81 9.91 -18.86
N ARG A 74 13.58 10.86 -17.94
CA ARG A 74 14.10 12.24 -18.04
C ARG A 74 15.63 12.28 -18.05
N LEU A 75 16.28 11.55 -17.15
CA LEU A 75 17.73 11.52 -17.05
C LEU A 75 18.37 10.87 -18.27
N VAL A 76 17.79 9.78 -18.77
CA VAL A 76 18.23 9.14 -20.03
C VAL A 76 18.09 10.11 -21.22
N ALA A 77 16.97 10.83 -21.32
CA ALA A 77 16.76 11.82 -22.38
C ALA A 77 17.78 12.99 -22.33
N GLU A 78 18.29 13.32 -21.13
CA GLU A 78 19.36 14.30 -20.92
C GLU A 78 20.77 13.72 -21.13
N GLY A 79 20.89 12.43 -21.46
CA GLY A 79 22.18 11.75 -21.63
C GLY A 79 22.91 11.51 -20.31
N LYS A 80 22.20 11.53 -19.19
CA LYS A 80 22.73 11.24 -17.84
C LYS A 80 22.46 9.79 -17.48
N ASP A 81 23.27 9.25 -16.57
CA ASP A 81 23.05 7.93 -15.99
C ASP A 81 22.09 8.04 -14.79
N PRO A 82 20.87 7.46 -14.85
CA PRO A 82 19.92 7.52 -13.74
C PRO A 82 20.41 6.85 -12.45
N SER A 83 21.37 5.94 -12.57
CA SER A 83 21.92 5.18 -11.44
C SER A 83 22.87 6.01 -10.57
N GLU A 84 23.50 7.07 -11.13
CA GLU A 84 24.57 7.83 -10.46
C GLU A 84 24.11 8.49 -9.14
N ASN A 85 22.91 9.06 -9.12
CA ASN A 85 22.35 9.74 -7.94
C ASN A 85 21.00 9.18 -7.50
N ARG A 86 20.75 7.90 -7.81
CA ARG A 86 19.44 7.25 -7.65
C ARG A 86 18.82 7.36 -6.27
N ASP A 87 19.59 7.00 -5.25
CA ASP A 87 19.12 7.03 -3.86
C ASP A 87 18.81 8.46 -3.40
N GLN A 88 19.48 9.47 -3.94
CA GLN A 88 19.26 10.87 -3.55
C GLN A 88 17.87 11.36 -3.97
N TRP A 89 17.50 11.18 -5.24
CA TRP A 89 16.22 11.67 -5.73
C TRP A 89 15.06 10.74 -5.38
N LEU A 90 15.29 9.41 -5.33
CA LEU A 90 14.29 8.46 -4.81
C LEU A 90 14.06 8.64 -3.32
N GLY A 91 15.11 8.88 -2.54
CA GLY A 91 15.02 9.07 -1.09
C GLY A 91 14.16 10.25 -0.72
N VAL A 92 14.37 11.41 -1.37
CA VAL A 92 13.53 12.60 -1.15
C VAL A 92 12.05 12.30 -1.44
N LYS A 93 11.75 11.62 -2.56
CA LYS A 93 10.36 11.31 -2.90
C LYS A 93 9.75 10.25 -1.97
N ARG A 94 10.54 9.24 -1.57
CA ARG A 94 10.13 8.21 -0.61
C ARG A 94 9.76 8.85 0.73
N ASP A 95 10.62 9.71 1.26
CA ASP A 95 10.40 10.37 2.55
C ASP A 95 9.14 11.23 2.53
N GLU A 96 8.94 12.02 1.46
CA GLU A 96 7.70 12.79 1.24
C GLU A 96 6.45 11.91 1.31
N LEU A 97 6.47 10.78 0.58
CA LEU A 97 5.32 9.88 0.49
C LEU A 97 5.09 9.11 1.79
N HIS A 98 6.13 8.71 2.50
CA HIS A 98 6.03 8.07 3.82
C HIS A 98 5.45 9.03 4.86
N SER A 99 5.90 10.29 4.88
CA SER A 99 5.31 11.34 5.73
C SER A 99 3.84 11.56 5.43
N LYS A 100 3.46 11.60 4.15
CA LYS A 100 2.05 11.75 3.73
C LYS A 100 1.18 10.58 4.19
N ILE A 101 1.68 9.34 4.15
CA ILE A 101 0.98 8.17 4.71
C ILE A 101 0.80 8.35 6.22
N ALA A 102 1.86 8.72 6.95
CA ALA A 102 1.82 8.92 8.39
C ALA A 102 0.83 10.02 8.82
N GLU A 103 0.78 11.13 8.08
CA GLU A 103 -0.17 12.23 8.31
C GLU A 103 -1.62 11.81 8.02
N THR A 104 -1.84 11.11 6.91
CA THR A 104 -3.18 10.59 6.58
C THR A 104 -3.68 9.69 7.70
N ARG A 105 -2.80 8.85 8.26
CA ARG A 105 -3.12 7.94 9.38
C ARG A 105 -3.40 8.68 10.68
N SER A 106 -2.66 9.73 11.02
CA SER A 106 -2.92 10.49 12.26
C SER A 106 -4.26 11.25 12.20
N SER A 107 -4.72 11.60 11.00
CA SER A 107 -6.02 12.24 10.77
C SER A 107 -7.21 11.26 10.73
N VAL A 108 -6.96 10.02 10.32
CA VAL A 108 -7.96 8.95 10.30
C VAL A 108 -7.93 8.27 11.68
N ASN A 109 -8.70 8.83 12.60
CA ASN A 109 -9.00 8.23 13.90
C ASN A 109 -9.39 6.74 13.70
N GLU A 110 -8.98 5.87 14.63
CA GLU A 110 -9.07 4.38 14.64
C GLU A 110 -10.52 3.80 14.58
N GLU A 111 -11.38 4.30 13.72
CA GLU A 111 -12.75 3.82 13.55
C GLU A 111 -12.87 3.13 12.20
N PHE A 112 -12.61 1.82 12.12
CA PHE A 112 -13.54 0.93 11.42
C PHE A 112 -13.29 -0.57 11.62
N LEU A 113 -12.07 -1.03 11.95
CA LEU A 113 -11.79 -2.48 11.97
C LEU A 113 -11.43 -3.10 13.33
N PHE A 114 -11.02 -2.34 14.34
CA PHE A 114 -10.70 -2.92 15.66
C PHE A 114 -11.92 -3.16 16.56
N HIS A 115 -13.12 -2.69 16.19
CA HIS A 115 -14.32 -2.74 17.05
C HIS A 115 -15.47 -3.61 16.51
N ILE A 116 -15.30 -4.28 15.36
CA ILE A 116 -16.33 -5.18 14.79
C ILE A 116 -16.08 -6.66 15.16
N LEU A 117 -15.07 -6.95 15.99
CA LEU A 117 -14.87 -8.25 16.62
C LEU A 117 -14.93 -8.13 18.14
#